data_AF-A0A8S4GN18-F1
#
_entry.id   AF-A0A8S4GN18-F1
#
_cell.length_a   1.000
_cell.length_b   1.000
_cell.length_c   1.000
_cell.angle_alpha   90.00
_cell.angle_beta   90.00
_cell.angle_gamma   90.00
#
_symmetry.space_group_name_H-M   'P 1'
#
loop_
_entity.id
_entity.type
_entity.pdbx_description
1 polymer ?
#
loop_
_entity_poly.entity_id
_entity_poly.type
_entity_poly.pdbx_seq_one_letter_code
_entity_poly.pdbx_strand_id
1 'polypeptide(L)'
;MHAAASKCRGNLRVANRPTTCPGVRGRTTRTIVPNAATAANGGAASSDAGEADVGVVGVGLQVARVSLICFLLTVLPCQLVDGQVGVGALSSFVLYFNHFARGCVRRTVSPANRRGVLSNLGLTIVVLIAAAAHLAACFEGYPQPYSVERAGVVVQAGKWVLTVMGFTLMAAGCIVQWASVELLGRAFYGDAPPTALVTDGPYLLVRHPAALATVTLLVGFCLSRGGYVTAGALGLVTLLYYRFFAGREERALAEAFPGKYDAYKKDTPRGL
;
A
#
# COMPACT_ATOMS: atom_id res chain seq x y z
N MET A 1 -28.32 74.60 7.09
CA MET A 1 -28.48 73.14 6.86
C MET A 1 -28.35 72.44 8.20
N HIS A 2 -29.42 71.73 8.59
CA HIS A 2 -29.60 70.68 9.63
C HIS A 2 -28.34 70.06 10.29
N ALA A 3 -28.30 69.50 11.50
CA ALA A 3 -29.22 69.30 12.64
C ALA A 3 -28.42 68.55 13.75
N ALA A 4 -29.00 68.43 14.94
CA ALA A 4 -28.45 67.82 16.15
C ALA A 4 -28.48 66.26 16.20
N ALA A 5 -27.82 65.71 17.24
CA ALA A 5 -28.24 64.58 18.11
C ALA A 5 -27.60 63.17 18.01
N SER A 6 -27.59 62.53 19.20
CA SER A 6 -27.41 61.10 19.58
C SER A 6 -25.96 60.58 19.72
N LYS A 7 -25.43 60.06 20.85
CA LYS A 7 -25.87 59.23 22.01
C LYS A 7 -25.78 57.71 21.76
N CYS A 8 -25.21 57.02 22.77
CA CYS A 8 -25.17 55.56 23.06
C CYS A 8 -23.95 54.78 22.51
N ARG A 9 -23.03 54.34 23.39
CA ARG A 9 -23.04 53.12 24.23
C ARG A 9 -22.80 51.83 23.41
N GLY A 10 -21.69 51.16 23.69
CA GLY A 10 -21.42 49.79 23.23
C GLY A 10 -20.30 49.13 24.01
N ASN A 11 -20.68 48.23 24.92
CA ASN A 11 -19.82 47.32 25.68
C ASN A 11 -18.71 46.66 24.85
N LEU A 12 -17.47 46.68 25.34
CA LEU A 12 -16.47 45.65 25.02
C LEU A 12 -16.10 44.93 26.32
N ARG A 13 -16.75 43.78 26.47
CA ARG A 13 -16.54 42.77 27.51
C ARG A 13 -15.26 42.00 27.21
N VAL A 14 -14.50 41.73 28.28
CA VAL A 14 -13.67 40.53 28.51
C VAL A 14 -12.34 40.47 27.74
N ALA A 15 -11.32 41.08 28.34
CA ALA A 15 -9.98 40.52 28.32
C ALA A 15 -9.92 39.39 29.35
N ASN A 16 -9.86 38.14 28.90
CA ASN A 16 -9.49 37.02 29.77
C ASN A 16 -8.50 36.14 29.01
N ARG A 17 -7.20 36.37 29.26
CA ARG A 17 -6.12 35.46 28.88
C ARG A 17 -6.12 34.30 29.88
N PRO A 18 -6.20 33.04 29.46
CA PRO A 18 -5.67 31.96 30.26
C PRO A 18 -4.18 31.80 29.94
N THR A 19 -3.35 32.21 30.88
CA THR A 19 -2.00 31.70 31.09
C THR A 19 -2.06 30.19 31.33
N THR A 20 -1.40 29.38 30.51
CA THR A 20 -1.07 27.99 30.85
C THR A 20 0.43 27.75 30.68
N CYS A 21 1.04 27.38 31.81
CA CYS A 21 2.42 26.99 32.00
C CYS A 21 2.78 25.66 31.29
N PRO A 22 4.09 25.36 31.15
CA PRO A 22 4.59 24.23 30.38
C PRO A 22 4.62 22.92 31.20
N GLY A 23 4.35 21.80 30.53
CA GLY A 23 4.81 20.48 30.96
C GLY A 23 3.72 19.47 31.35
N VAL A 24 3.31 18.64 30.38
CA VAL A 24 2.99 17.23 30.62
C VAL A 24 3.49 16.43 29.42
N ARG A 25 4.49 15.58 29.65
CA ARG A 25 5.02 14.60 28.69
C ARG A 25 3.99 13.52 28.40
N GLY A 26 4.02 13.04 27.16
CA GLY A 26 3.93 11.61 26.88
C GLY A 26 2.52 11.04 26.81
N ARG A 27 1.74 11.44 25.81
CA ARG A 27 0.72 10.57 25.24
C ARG A 27 0.92 10.63 23.72
N THR A 28 1.20 9.50 23.12
CA THR A 28 1.44 9.26 21.68
C THR A 28 0.32 9.87 20.84
N THR A 29 0.43 11.16 20.52
CA THR A 29 -0.38 11.81 19.50
C THR A 29 0.07 11.25 18.18
N ARG A 30 -0.76 10.41 17.57
CA ARG A 30 -0.69 10.11 16.14
C ARG A 30 -0.58 11.44 15.40
N THR A 31 0.51 11.69 14.70
CA THR A 31 0.73 12.93 13.95
C THR A 31 0.10 12.77 12.58
N ILE A 32 -1.22 12.66 12.59
CA ILE A 32 -2.05 12.70 11.38
C ILE A 32 -2.38 14.16 11.16
N VAL A 33 -1.79 14.77 10.13
CA VAL A 33 -2.06 16.17 9.79
C VAL A 33 -3.17 16.20 8.74
N PRO A 34 -4.42 16.59 9.07
CA PRO A 34 -5.50 16.65 8.09
C PRO A 34 -5.31 17.81 7.09
N ASN A 35 -5.87 17.65 5.89
CA ASN A 35 -5.90 18.67 4.85
C ASN A 35 -6.98 19.73 5.18
N ALA A 36 -6.74 20.99 4.81
CA ALA A 36 -7.64 22.12 5.02
C ALA A 36 -9.07 21.88 4.47
N ALA A 37 -9.20 21.15 3.35
CA ALA A 37 -10.49 20.85 2.73
C ALA A 37 -11.35 19.84 3.51
N THR A 38 -10.75 18.92 4.28
CA THR A 38 -11.49 17.89 5.03
C THR A 38 -12.06 18.40 6.35
N ALA A 39 -11.53 19.50 6.88
CA ALA A 39 -12.06 20.14 8.08
C ALA A 39 -13.43 20.82 7.87
N ALA A 40 -13.81 21.09 6.61
CA ALA A 40 -14.97 21.94 6.28
C ALA A 40 -16.29 21.18 6.00
N ASN A 41 -16.27 19.85 5.77
CA ASN A 41 -17.41 19.09 5.21
C ASN A 41 -18.07 18.09 6.18
N GLY A 42 -18.08 18.36 7.48
CA GLY A 42 -18.80 17.55 8.46
C GLY A 42 -20.31 17.78 8.43
N GLY A 43 -21.03 17.28 7.43
CA GLY A 43 -22.49 17.41 7.40
C GLY A 43 -23.19 16.57 6.34
N ALA A 44 -24.27 15.92 6.77
CA ALA A 44 -25.29 15.17 6.04
C ALA A 44 -25.00 13.68 5.72
N ALA A 45 -25.60 12.80 6.53
CA ALA A 45 -25.80 11.38 6.23
C ALA A 45 -27.32 11.10 6.17
N SER A 46 -27.81 10.63 5.02
CA SER A 46 -29.13 10.00 4.90
C SER A 46 -29.21 9.15 3.61
N SER A 47 -29.13 7.81 3.74
CA SER A 47 -29.91 6.78 3.01
C SER A 47 -29.28 5.36 3.13
N ASP A 48 -29.40 4.73 4.30
CA ASP A 48 -28.59 3.54 4.67
C ASP A 48 -29.03 2.16 4.12
N ALA A 49 -30.25 2.00 3.58
CA ALA A 49 -30.76 0.65 3.26
C ALA A 49 -30.41 0.15 1.84
N GLY A 50 -30.46 1.02 0.83
CA GLY A 50 -30.12 0.67 -0.56
C GLY A 50 -28.62 0.76 -0.86
N GLU A 51 -27.88 1.56 -0.10
CA GLU A 51 -26.43 1.72 -0.26
C GLU A 51 -25.65 0.53 0.34
N ALA A 52 -26.19 -0.12 1.37
CA ALA A 52 -25.58 -1.29 2.00
C ALA A 52 -25.49 -2.50 1.05
N ASP A 53 -26.55 -2.80 0.30
CA ASP A 53 -26.61 -3.97 -0.59
C ASP A 53 -25.68 -3.81 -1.82
N VAL A 54 -25.65 -2.59 -2.39
CA VAL A 54 -24.69 -2.21 -3.43
C VAL A 54 -23.25 -2.28 -2.91
N GLY A 55 -23.02 -1.94 -1.64
CA GLY A 55 -21.73 -2.04 -0.97
C GLY A 55 -21.25 -3.48 -0.82
N VAL A 56 -22.11 -4.41 -0.38
CA VAL A 56 -21.76 -5.83 -0.19
C VAL A 56 -21.42 -6.50 -1.52
N VAL A 57 -22.23 -6.27 -2.56
CA VAL A 57 -21.97 -6.81 -3.91
C VAL A 57 -20.65 -6.25 -4.48
N GLY A 58 -20.39 -4.95 -4.28
CA GLY A 58 -19.16 -4.31 -4.72
C GLY A 58 -17.91 -4.86 -4.02
N VAL A 59 -17.97 -5.07 -2.70
CA VAL A 59 -16.89 -5.69 -1.93
C VAL A 59 -16.66 -7.14 -2.38
N GLY A 60 -17.72 -7.93 -2.52
CA GLY A 60 -17.65 -9.32 -2.96
C GLY A 60 -16.98 -9.46 -4.34
N LEU A 61 -17.39 -8.64 -5.31
CA LEU A 61 -16.80 -8.64 -6.65
C LEU A 61 -15.32 -8.24 -6.65
N GLN A 62 -14.92 -7.27 -5.82
CA GLN A 62 -13.51 -6.88 -5.72
C GLN A 62 -12.66 -7.97 -5.07
N VAL A 63 -13.15 -8.59 -4.00
CA VAL A 63 -12.46 -9.72 -3.36
C VAL A 63 -12.30 -10.85 -4.38
N ALA A 64 -13.36 -11.20 -5.13
CA ALA A 64 -13.29 -12.22 -6.17
C ALA A 64 -12.24 -11.90 -7.25
N ARG A 65 -12.17 -10.64 -7.71
CA ARG A 65 -11.14 -10.19 -8.67
C ARG A 65 -9.73 -10.30 -8.10
N VAL A 66 -9.51 -9.88 -6.85
CA VAL A 66 -8.20 -9.99 -6.19
C VAL A 66 -7.80 -11.45 -6.01
N SER A 67 -8.74 -12.30 -5.57
CA SER A 67 -8.52 -13.75 -5.47
C SER A 67 -8.12 -14.34 -6.81
N LEU A 68 -8.85 -14.00 -7.89
CA LEU A 68 -8.54 -14.48 -9.24
C LEU A 68 -7.14 -14.03 -9.69
N ILE A 69 -6.78 -12.76 -9.51
CA ILE A 69 -5.46 -12.25 -9.87
C ILE A 69 -4.37 -12.96 -9.06
N CYS A 70 -4.55 -13.11 -7.74
CA CYS A 70 -3.57 -13.80 -6.89
C CYS A 70 -3.42 -15.27 -7.31
N PHE A 71 -4.51 -15.94 -7.66
CA PHE A 71 -4.50 -17.32 -8.16
C PHE A 71 -3.71 -17.43 -9.46
N LEU A 72 -3.99 -16.55 -10.43
CA LEU A 72 -3.30 -16.50 -11.72
C LEU A 72 -1.81 -16.16 -11.58
N LEU A 73 -1.44 -15.35 -10.58
CA LEU A 73 -0.06 -14.99 -10.31
C LEU A 73 0.74 -16.06 -9.60
N THR A 74 0.11 -16.90 -8.77
CA THR A 74 0.85 -17.79 -7.84
C THR A 74 0.58 -19.26 -8.10
N VAL A 75 -0.69 -19.66 -8.22
CA VAL A 75 -1.07 -21.08 -8.35
C VAL A 75 -0.94 -21.54 -9.79
N LEU A 76 -1.44 -20.76 -10.75
CA LEU A 76 -1.41 -21.13 -12.17
C LEU A 76 0.02 -21.40 -12.69
N PRO A 77 1.04 -20.56 -12.43
CA PRO A 77 2.39 -20.81 -12.91
C PRO A 77 3.00 -22.08 -12.30
N CYS A 78 2.70 -22.37 -11.03
CA CYS A 78 3.13 -23.61 -10.39
C CYS A 78 2.44 -24.82 -11.03
N GLN A 79 1.13 -24.75 -11.27
CA GLN A 79 0.38 -25.83 -11.90
C GLN A 79 0.83 -26.11 -13.33
N LEU A 80 1.16 -25.07 -14.11
CA LEU A 80 1.64 -25.22 -15.49
C LEU A 80 3.01 -25.88 -15.58
N VAL A 81 3.88 -25.65 -14.60
CA VAL A 81 5.26 -26.16 -14.60
C VAL A 81 5.39 -27.48 -13.85
N ASP A 82 4.83 -27.58 -12.65
CA ASP A 82 4.94 -28.76 -11.78
C ASP A 82 3.85 -29.81 -12.05
N GLY A 83 2.80 -29.46 -12.80
CA GLY A 83 1.64 -30.33 -13.06
C GLY A 83 0.71 -30.55 -11.86
N GLN A 84 1.10 -30.09 -10.66
CA GLN A 84 0.34 -30.23 -9.41
C GLN A 84 0.38 -28.94 -8.58
N VAL A 85 -0.62 -28.75 -7.73
CA VAL A 85 -0.67 -27.64 -6.77
C VAL A 85 -0.13 -28.11 -5.43
N GLY A 86 1.14 -27.81 -5.16
CA GLY A 86 1.80 -28.12 -3.89
C GLY A 86 1.51 -27.10 -2.78
N VAL A 87 1.89 -27.45 -1.54
CA VAL A 87 1.72 -26.59 -0.36
C VAL A 87 2.36 -25.21 -0.56
N GLY A 88 3.54 -25.14 -1.19
CA GLY A 88 4.21 -23.85 -1.45
C GLY A 88 3.43 -22.89 -2.35
N ALA A 89 2.69 -23.42 -3.34
CA ALA A 89 1.83 -22.61 -4.20
C ALA A 89 0.64 -22.04 -3.41
N LEU A 90 0.03 -22.84 -2.54
CA LEU A 90 -1.05 -22.40 -1.65
C LEU A 90 -0.57 -21.39 -0.60
N SER A 91 0.59 -21.61 0.01
CA SER A 91 1.19 -20.65 0.94
C SER A 91 1.46 -19.30 0.25
N SER A 92 1.96 -19.34 -0.98
CA SER A 92 2.20 -18.12 -1.77
C SER A 92 0.88 -17.40 -2.08
N PHE A 93 -0.15 -18.13 -2.49
CA PHE A 93 -1.49 -17.59 -2.71
C PHE A 93 -2.05 -16.88 -1.47
N VAL A 94 -1.97 -17.52 -0.30
CA VAL A 94 -2.47 -16.96 0.96
C VAL A 94 -1.73 -15.66 1.32
N LEU A 95 -0.41 -15.62 1.15
CA LEU A 95 0.39 -14.43 1.41
C LEU A 95 0.04 -13.29 0.45
N TYR A 96 -0.07 -13.58 -0.86
CA TYR A 96 -0.49 -12.59 -1.87
C TYR A 96 -1.90 -12.07 -1.59
N PHE A 97 -2.84 -12.98 -1.33
CA PHE A 97 -4.21 -12.60 -1.02
C PHE A 97 -4.26 -11.69 0.20
N ASN A 98 -3.55 -12.03 1.29
CA ASN A 98 -3.53 -11.21 2.50
C ASN A 98 -2.87 -9.83 2.28
N HIS A 99 -1.83 -9.76 1.45
CA HIS A 99 -1.18 -8.50 1.06
C HIS A 99 -2.15 -7.56 0.33
N PHE A 100 -2.89 -8.07 -0.66
CA PHE A 100 -3.75 -7.24 -1.53
C PHE A 100 -5.19 -7.07 -1.03
N ALA A 101 -5.80 -8.09 -0.43
CA ALA A 101 -7.21 -8.07 -0.03
C ALA A 101 -7.49 -6.95 0.99
N ARG A 102 -6.59 -6.73 1.95
CA ARG A 102 -6.73 -5.66 2.96
C ARG A 102 -6.72 -4.25 2.35
N GLY A 103 -5.90 -4.04 1.32
CA GLY A 103 -5.88 -2.77 0.56
C GLY A 103 -7.16 -2.54 -0.25
N CYS A 104 -7.74 -3.59 -0.81
CA CYS A 104 -8.97 -3.50 -1.62
C CYS A 104 -10.23 -3.29 -0.77
N VAL A 105 -10.39 -4.04 0.33
CA VAL A 105 -11.55 -3.89 1.23
C VAL A 105 -11.63 -2.49 1.85
N ARG A 106 -10.48 -1.85 2.13
CA ARG A 106 -10.47 -0.46 2.63
C ARG A 106 -10.76 0.58 1.53
N ARG A 107 -10.49 0.27 0.25
CA ARG A 107 -10.79 1.15 -0.90
C ARG A 107 -12.28 1.22 -1.23
N THR A 108 -13.03 0.12 -1.10
CA THR A 108 -14.47 0.08 -1.40
C THR A 108 -15.31 0.87 -0.41
N VAL A 109 -14.87 0.92 0.85
CA VAL A 109 -15.60 1.58 1.94
C VAL A 109 -15.37 3.10 1.94
N SER A 110 -14.52 3.64 1.05
CA SER A 110 -14.34 5.08 0.89
C SER A 110 -15.17 5.59 -0.31
N PRO A 111 -16.26 6.36 -0.07
CA PRO A 111 -17.13 6.88 -1.14
C PRO A 111 -16.43 7.84 -2.11
N ALA A 112 -15.25 8.36 -1.74
CA ALA A 112 -14.52 9.36 -2.50
C ALA A 112 -13.86 8.84 -3.80
N ASN A 113 -13.91 7.54 -4.09
CA ASN A 113 -13.03 6.92 -5.10
C ASN A 113 -13.75 6.21 -6.26
N ARG A 114 -14.90 6.71 -6.72
CA ARG A 114 -15.58 6.16 -7.92
C ARG A 114 -14.91 6.49 -9.27
N ARG A 115 -13.84 7.30 -9.30
CA ARG A 115 -13.23 7.80 -10.55
C ARG A 115 -11.80 7.34 -10.85
N GLY A 116 -11.14 6.59 -9.96
CA GLY A 116 -9.74 6.15 -10.16
C GLY A 116 -9.53 4.84 -10.91
N VAL A 117 -10.55 4.35 -11.63
CA VAL A 117 -10.44 3.21 -12.57
C VAL A 117 -9.79 3.64 -13.90
N LEU A 118 -9.17 4.83 -13.94
CA LEU A 118 -8.53 5.44 -15.11
C LEU A 118 -7.01 5.54 -14.98
N SER A 119 -6.38 4.46 -14.52
CA SER A 119 -5.04 4.06 -14.97
C SER A 119 -4.91 2.54 -15.15
N ASN A 120 -5.98 1.89 -15.65
CA ASN A 120 -6.03 0.43 -15.80
C ASN A 120 -4.90 -0.15 -16.65
N LEU A 121 -4.41 0.57 -17.67
CA LEU A 121 -3.38 0.03 -18.55
C LEU A 121 -2.05 -0.19 -17.83
N GLY A 122 -1.59 0.79 -17.04
CA GLY A 122 -0.32 0.69 -16.32
C GLY A 122 -0.33 -0.42 -15.27
N LEU A 123 -1.38 -0.50 -14.46
CA LEU A 123 -1.53 -1.56 -13.47
C LEU A 123 -1.68 -2.95 -14.13
N THR A 124 -2.45 -3.05 -15.20
CA THR A 124 -2.61 -4.30 -15.96
C THR A 124 -1.27 -4.76 -16.54
N ILE A 125 -0.50 -3.85 -17.13
CA ILE A 125 0.85 -4.16 -17.65
C ILE A 125 1.74 -4.68 -16.52
N VAL A 126 1.75 -4.05 -15.34
CA VAL A 126 2.54 -4.51 -14.19
C VAL A 126 2.11 -5.91 -13.75
N VAL A 127 0.80 -6.20 -13.68
CA VAL A 127 0.29 -7.52 -13.32
C VAL A 127 0.69 -8.57 -14.37
N LEU A 128 0.65 -8.24 -15.67
CA LEU A 128 1.08 -9.13 -16.75
C LEU A 128 2.58 -9.40 -16.70
N ILE A 129 3.40 -8.37 -16.43
CA ILE A 129 4.84 -8.52 -16.24
C ILE A 129 5.13 -9.42 -15.03
N ALA A 130 4.44 -9.22 -13.91
CA ALA A 130 4.59 -10.06 -12.73
C ALA A 130 4.18 -11.52 -13.02
N ALA A 131 3.08 -11.75 -13.75
CA ALA A 131 2.65 -13.08 -14.15
C ALA A 131 3.69 -13.79 -15.01
N ALA A 132 4.23 -13.10 -16.02
CA ALA A 132 5.28 -13.61 -16.89
C ALA A 132 6.57 -13.91 -16.11
N ALA A 133 6.96 -13.03 -15.19
CA ALA A 133 8.12 -13.22 -14.34
C ALA A 133 7.94 -14.39 -13.35
N HIS A 134 6.77 -14.57 -12.76
CA HIS A 134 6.49 -15.72 -11.90
C HIS A 134 6.55 -17.05 -12.67
N LEU A 135 6.03 -17.07 -13.89
CA LEU A 135 6.15 -18.22 -14.77
C LEU A 135 7.62 -18.51 -15.11
N ALA A 136 8.39 -17.48 -15.49
CA ALA A 136 9.82 -17.60 -15.76
C ALA A 136 10.60 -18.10 -14.52
N ALA A 137 10.28 -17.61 -13.33
CA ALA A 137 10.91 -18.07 -12.09
C ALA A 137 10.60 -19.53 -11.77
N CYS A 138 9.37 -20.00 -12.05
CA CYS A 138 9.04 -21.42 -11.95
C CYS A 138 9.83 -22.27 -12.95
N PHE A 139 9.99 -21.82 -14.19
CA PHE A 139 10.82 -22.50 -15.19
C PHE A 139 12.31 -22.53 -14.83
N GLU A 140 12.84 -21.43 -14.31
CA GLU A 140 14.24 -21.30 -13.84
C GLU A 140 14.51 -22.25 -12.66
N GLY A 141 13.55 -22.37 -11.75
CA GLY A 141 13.61 -23.25 -10.58
C GLY A 141 13.38 -24.73 -10.86
N TYR A 142 12.66 -25.05 -11.94
CA TYR A 142 12.31 -26.42 -12.29
C TYR A 142 13.57 -27.23 -12.58
N PRO A 143 13.77 -28.38 -11.91
CA PRO A 143 14.94 -29.21 -12.14
C PRO A 143 14.92 -29.73 -13.58
N GLN A 144 15.78 -29.17 -14.42
CA GLN A 144 15.96 -29.64 -15.78
C GLN A 144 16.41 -31.12 -15.74
N PRO A 145 15.89 -31.99 -16.63
CA PRO A 145 16.14 -33.44 -16.57
C PRO A 145 17.63 -33.82 -16.65
N TYR A 146 18.52 -32.95 -17.12
CA TYR A 146 19.97 -33.19 -17.11
C TYR A 146 20.64 -32.97 -15.73
N SER A 147 19.98 -32.29 -14.79
CA SER A 147 20.55 -31.86 -13.51
C SER A 147 20.23 -32.81 -12.34
N VAL A 148 19.16 -33.62 -12.48
CA VAL A 148 18.68 -34.53 -11.43
C VAL A 148 19.61 -35.72 -11.20
N GLU A 149 20.29 -36.21 -12.24
CA GLU A 149 21.29 -37.28 -12.11
C GLU A 149 22.57 -36.84 -11.36
N ARG A 150 22.82 -35.52 -11.21
CA ARG A 150 24.01 -34.95 -10.55
C ARG A 150 23.69 -34.12 -9.31
N ALA A 151 22.42 -34.02 -8.90
CA ALA A 151 22.01 -33.19 -7.78
C ALA A 151 22.51 -33.77 -6.45
N GLY A 152 23.72 -33.40 -6.04
CA GLY A 152 24.26 -33.72 -4.73
C GLY A 152 23.52 -33.00 -3.60
N VAL A 153 23.69 -33.49 -2.36
CA VAL A 153 23.06 -32.96 -1.14
C VAL A 153 23.20 -31.43 -0.99
N VAL A 154 24.33 -30.86 -1.44
CA VAL A 154 24.61 -29.41 -1.38
C VAL A 154 23.66 -28.59 -2.26
N VAL A 155 23.35 -29.07 -3.46
CA VAL A 155 22.43 -28.38 -4.40
C VAL A 155 21.01 -28.40 -3.83
N GLN A 156 20.61 -29.53 -3.23
CA GLN A 156 19.31 -29.67 -2.60
C GLN A 156 19.19 -28.76 -1.36
N ALA A 157 20.22 -28.71 -0.51
CA ALA A 157 20.26 -27.82 0.65
C ALA A 157 20.17 -26.35 0.24
N GLY A 158 20.91 -25.93 -0.80
CA GLY A 158 20.84 -24.56 -1.33
C GLY A 158 19.45 -24.16 -1.80
N LYS A 159 18.71 -25.07 -2.47
CA LYS A 159 17.32 -24.83 -2.86
C LYS A 159 16.41 -24.61 -1.66
N TRP A 160 16.51 -25.44 -0.63
CA TRP A 160 15.71 -25.27 0.59
C TRP A 160 15.98 -23.94 1.29
N VAL A 161 17.25 -23.50 1.36
CA VAL A 161 17.61 -22.20 1.92
C VAL A 161 16.94 -21.06 1.15
N LEU A 162 17.02 -21.06 -0.18
CA LEU A 162 16.35 -20.05 -1.01
C LEU A 162 14.83 -20.08 -0.85
N THR A 163 14.23 -21.27 -0.72
CA THR A 163 12.80 -21.42 -0.47
C THR A 163 12.38 -20.78 0.85
N VAL A 164 13.08 -21.11 1.94
CA VAL A 164 12.80 -20.55 3.28
C VAL A 164 13.02 -19.04 3.29
N MET A 165 14.10 -18.55 2.68
CA MET A 165 14.36 -17.13 2.54
C MET A 165 13.25 -16.42 1.76
N GLY A 166 12.81 -16.99 0.64
CA GLY A 166 11.75 -16.44 -0.19
C GLY A 166 10.43 -16.29 0.58
N PHE A 167 9.99 -17.34 1.28
CA PHE A 167 8.79 -17.27 2.12
C PHE A 167 8.92 -16.28 3.28
N THR A 168 10.10 -16.18 3.87
CA THR A 168 10.38 -15.23 4.96
C THR A 168 10.29 -13.78 4.45
N LEU A 169 10.83 -13.50 3.25
CA LEU A 169 10.70 -12.20 2.60
C LEU A 169 9.23 -11.88 2.28
N MET A 170 8.48 -12.84 1.74
CA MET A 170 7.05 -12.66 1.47
C MET A 170 6.27 -12.33 2.75
N ALA A 171 6.53 -13.06 3.84
CA ALA A 171 5.91 -12.80 5.13
C ALA A 171 6.28 -11.42 5.69
N ALA A 172 7.56 -11.02 5.60
CA ALA A 172 8.01 -9.69 6.01
C ALA A 172 7.33 -8.58 5.19
N GLY A 173 7.20 -8.76 3.87
CA GLY A 173 6.45 -7.86 2.99
C GLY A 173 5.01 -7.69 3.45
N CYS A 174 4.31 -8.79 3.73
CA CYS A 174 2.94 -8.74 4.27
C CYS A 174 2.86 -7.96 5.58
N ILE A 175 3.80 -8.16 6.51
CA ILE A 175 3.81 -7.48 7.81
C ILE A 175 4.00 -5.96 7.62
N VAL A 176 4.98 -5.55 6.81
CA VAL A 176 5.22 -4.13 6.50
C VAL A 176 4.01 -3.51 5.82
N GLN A 177 3.38 -4.24 4.89
CA GLN A 177 2.14 -3.81 4.25
C GLN A 177 1.04 -3.61 5.29
N TRP A 178 0.85 -4.54 6.22
CA TRP A 178 -0.19 -4.41 7.24
C TRP A 178 0.04 -3.20 8.14
N ALA A 179 1.25 -3.03 8.66
CA ALA A 179 1.61 -1.86 9.46
C ALA A 179 1.34 -0.57 8.66
N SER A 180 1.76 -0.55 7.39
CA SER A 180 1.56 0.61 6.51
C SER A 180 0.09 0.93 6.31
N VAL A 181 -0.74 -0.07 5.96
CA VAL A 181 -2.19 0.10 5.73
C VAL A 181 -2.93 0.48 7.01
N GLU A 182 -2.52 -0.06 8.15
CA GLU A 182 -3.14 0.22 9.44
C GLU A 182 -2.93 1.67 9.86
N LEU A 183 -1.69 2.18 9.74
CA LEU A 183 -1.36 3.57 10.04
C LEU A 183 -1.96 4.56 9.04
N LEU A 184 -2.02 4.20 7.75
CA LEU A 184 -2.53 5.07 6.69
C LEU A 184 -4.05 5.25 6.75
N GLY A 185 -4.77 4.31 7.39
CA GLY A 185 -6.20 4.43 7.63
C GLY A 185 -7.02 4.66 6.36
N ARG A 186 -7.95 5.63 6.40
CA ARG A 186 -8.75 6.07 5.23
C ARG A 186 -8.07 7.19 4.43
N ALA A 187 -6.89 7.65 4.84
CA ALA A 187 -6.37 8.94 4.44
C ALA A 187 -5.80 8.99 3.00
N PHE A 188 -5.57 7.82 2.38
CA PHE A 188 -4.57 7.71 1.32
C PHE A 188 -4.84 6.58 0.32
N TYR A 189 -6.03 6.57 -0.28
CA TYR A 189 -6.28 5.69 -1.42
C TYR A 189 -7.03 6.39 -2.54
N GLY A 190 -6.32 6.71 -3.62
CA GLY A 190 -6.89 7.06 -4.92
C GLY A 190 -6.43 8.42 -5.46
N ASP A 191 -7.04 8.82 -6.58
CA ASP A 191 -6.85 10.12 -7.25
C ASP A 191 -7.54 11.29 -6.52
N ALA A 192 -7.95 11.08 -5.26
CA ALA A 192 -8.47 12.13 -4.40
C ALA A 192 -7.31 12.91 -3.78
N PRO A 193 -7.46 14.23 -3.56
CA PRO A 193 -6.45 15.00 -2.86
C PRO A 193 -6.17 14.36 -1.49
N PRO A 194 -4.90 14.15 -1.13
CA PRO A 194 -4.56 13.44 0.08
C PRO A 194 -5.15 14.18 1.29
N THR A 195 -5.86 13.43 2.12
CA THR A 195 -6.70 14.00 3.20
C THR A 195 -5.94 14.12 4.51
N ALA A 196 -4.86 13.36 4.67
CA ALA A 196 -3.93 13.56 5.77
C ALA A 196 -2.51 13.12 5.41
N LEU A 197 -1.54 13.77 6.05
CA LEU A 197 -0.13 13.35 6.03
C LEU A 197 0.15 12.49 7.27
N VAL A 198 0.60 11.25 7.06
CA VAL A 198 0.98 10.30 8.12
C VAL A 198 2.50 10.21 8.16
N THR A 199 3.08 10.44 9.33
CA THR A 199 4.55 10.46 9.54
C THR A 199 5.00 9.51 10.64
N ASP A 200 4.14 8.58 11.06
CA ASP A 200 4.41 7.63 12.15
C ASP A 200 4.75 6.21 11.62
N GLY A 201 5.32 5.37 12.48
CA GLY A 201 5.53 3.94 12.22
C GLY A 201 6.49 3.68 11.04
N PRO A 202 6.15 2.81 10.07
CA PRO A 202 7.03 2.50 8.94
C PRO A 202 7.31 3.72 8.04
N TYR A 203 6.49 4.77 8.12
CA TYR A 203 6.69 6.03 7.41
C TYR A 203 7.82 6.89 8.00
N LEU A 204 8.31 6.58 9.22
CA LEU A 204 9.52 7.21 9.76
C LEU A 204 10.79 6.70 9.07
N LEU A 205 10.78 5.47 8.57
CA LEU A 205 11.94 4.84 7.95
C LEU A 205 11.99 5.10 6.45
N VAL A 206 10.83 5.04 5.79
CA VAL A 206 10.71 5.08 4.33
C VAL A 206 9.43 5.83 3.95
N ARG A 207 9.51 6.76 3.00
CA ARG A 207 8.32 7.50 2.51
C ARG A 207 7.24 6.61 1.88
N HIS A 208 7.64 5.51 1.24
CA HIS A 208 6.76 4.61 0.48
C HIS A 208 6.87 3.14 0.94
N PRO A 209 6.48 2.82 2.19
CA PRO A 209 6.69 1.49 2.76
C PRO A 209 5.84 0.40 2.07
N ALA A 210 4.66 0.76 1.53
CA ALA A 210 3.81 -0.17 0.79
C ALA A 210 4.40 -0.59 -0.58
N ALA A 211 5.13 0.32 -1.23
CA ALA A 211 5.85 0.01 -2.46
C ALA A 211 6.98 -0.98 -2.18
N LEU A 212 7.76 -0.73 -1.13
CA LEU A 212 8.82 -1.63 -0.67
C LEU A 212 8.26 -3.01 -0.33
N ALA A 213 7.16 -3.07 0.44
CA ALA A 213 6.49 -4.32 0.79
C ALA A 213 6.07 -5.15 -0.43
N THR A 214 5.58 -4.48 -1.49
CA THR A 214 5.18 -5.15 -2.74
C THR A 214 6.38 -5.68 -3.53
N VAL A 215 7.48 -4.91 -3.62
CA VAL A 215 8.73 -5.38 -4.23
C VAL A 215 9.26 -6.61 -3.49
N THR A 216 9.30 -6.56 -2.15
CA THR A 216 9.76 -7.69 -1.32
C THR A 216 8.90 -8.93 -1.50
N LEU A 217 7.58 -8.78 -1.65
CA LEU A 217 6.66 -9.89 -1.90
C LEU A 217 6.94 -10.57 -3.26
N LEU A 218 7.12 -9.78 -4.32
CA LEU A 218 7.42 -10.27 -5.67
C LEU A 218 8.77 -11.00 -5.73
N VAL A 219 9.81 -10.36 -5.19
CA VAL A 219 11.17 -10.93 -5.11
C VAL A 219 11.16 -12.22 -4.28
N GLY A 220 10.46 -12.20 -3.14
CA GLY A 220 10.33 -13.38 -2.28
C GLY A 220 9.67 -14.56 -2.97
N PHE A 221 8.67 -14.34 -3.84
CA PHE A 221 8.07 -15.39 -4.66
C PHE A 221 9.08 -15.99 -5.65
N CYS A 222 9.79 -15.15 -6.41
CA CYS A 222 10.78 -15.64 -7.37
C CYS A 222 11.88 -16.46 -6.68
N LEU A 223 12.39 -15.98 -5.53
CA LEU A 223 13.36 -16.70 -4.72
C LEU A 223 12.81 -18.00 -4.13
N SER A 224 11.54 -18.02 -3.71
CA SER A 224 10.94 -19.23 -3.14
C SER A 224 10.87 -20.38 -4.14
N ARG A 225 10.75 -20.03 -5.43
CA ARG A 225 10.80 -20.92 -6.58
C ARG A 225 12.21 -21.22 -7.08
N GLY A 226 13.24 -20.57 -6.55
CA GLY A 226 14.63 -20.74 -6.97
C GLY A 226 15.04 -19.93 -8.20
N GLY A 227 14.19 -19.01 -8.67
CA GLY A 227 14.47 -18.13 -9.81
C GLY A 227 15.20 -16.85 -9.38
N TYR A 228 16.51 -16.94 -9.13
CA TYR A 228 17.30 -15.82 -8.60
C TYR A 228 17.60 -14.75 -9.66
N VAL A 229 17.76 -15.13 -10.93
CA VAL A 229 17.92 -14.16 -12.03
C VAL A 229 16.62 -13.39 -12.20
N THR A 230 15.51 -14.12 -12.27
CA THR A 230 14.19 -13.51 -12.40
C THR A 230 13.82 -12.64 -11.19
N ALA A 231 14.22 -13.05 -9.98
CA ALA A 231 14.04 -12.24 -8.76
C ALA A 231 14.77 -10.90 -8.85
N GLY A 232 16.03 -10.88 -9.30
CA GLY A 232 16.80 -9.65 -9.47
C GLY A 232 16.22 -8.74 -10.55
N ALA A 233 15.86 -9.30 -11.71
CA ALA A 233 15.28 -8.56 -12.81
C ALA A 233 13.91 -7.96 -12.45
N LEU A 234 13.00 -8.77 -11.90
CA LEU A 234 11.67 -8.31 -11.48
C LEU A 234 11.78 -7.28 -10.36
N GLY A 235 12.63 -7.53 -9.37
CA GLY A 235 12.91 -6.59 -8.28
C GLY A 235 13.36 -5.24 -8.82
N LEU A 236 14.30 -5.20 -9.76
CA LEU A 236 14.79 -3.97 -10.37
C LEU A 236 13.69 -3.25 -11.18
N VAL A 237 12.94 -3.96 -12.02
CA VAL A 237 11.88 -3.36 -12.84
C VAL A 237 10.78 -2.76 -11.96
N THR A 238 10.30 -3.51 -10.97
CA THR A 238 9.24 -3.03 -10.06
C THR A 238 9.74 -1.89 -9.19
N LEU A 239 11.00 -1.94 -8.76
CA LEU A 239 11.66 -0.84 -8.06
C LEU A 239 11.63 0.45 -8.88
N LEU A 240 12.09 0.41 -10.13
CA LEU A 240 12.11 1.57 -11.02
C LEU A 240 10.70 2.11 -11.29
N TYR A 241 9.73 1.21 -11.47
CA TYR A 241 8.33 1.57 -11.64
C TYR A 241 7.81 2.37 -10.43
N TYR A 242 8.01 1.88 -9.21
CA TYR A 242 7.56 2.58 -8.01
C TYR A 242 8.30 3.89 -7.76
N ARG A 243 9.59 3.98 -8.08
CA ARG A 243 10.32 5.25 -7.98
C ARG A 243 9.76 6.32 -8.92
N PHE A 244 9.41 5.92 -10.14
CA PHE A 244 8.79 6.81 -11.11
C PHE A 244 7.41 7.28 -10.64
N PHE A 245 6.58 6.35 -10.16
CA PHE A 245 5.24 6.65 -9.70
C PHE A 245 5.23 7.50 -8.41
N ALA A 246 6.13 7.19 -7.47
CA ALA A 246 6.32 7.95 -6.24
C ALA A 246 6.56 9.44 -6.55
N GLY A 247 7.34 9.76 -7.59
CA GLY A 247 7.57 11.16 -7.98
C GLY A 247 6.29 11.94 -8.29
N ARG A 248 5.24 11.29 -8.82
CA ARG A 248 3.93 11.93 -9.08
C ARG A 248 3.15 12.12 -7.79
N GLU A 249 3.16 11.12 -6.92
CA GLU A 249 2.49 11.14 -5.62
C GLU A 249 3.09 12.20 -4.69
N GLU A 250 4.42 12.31 -4.67
CA GLU A 250 5.13 13.33 -3.87
C GLU A 250 4.82 14.76 -4.33
N ARG A 251 4.58 14.98 -5.63
CA ARG A 251 4.15 16.29 -6.14
C ARG A 251 2.74 16.63 -5.64
N ALA A 252 1.81 15.69 -5.73
CA ALA A 252 0.46 15.86 -5.21
C ALA A 252 0.46 16.12 -3.68
N LEU A 253 1.37 15.48 -2.94
CA LEU A 253 1.54 15.72 -1.50
C LEU A 253 2.15 17.09 -1.19
N ALA A 254 3.13 17.54 -1.98
CA ALA A 254 3.70 18.87 -1.84
C ALA A 254 2.66 19.97 -2.11
N GLU A 255 1.78 19.76 -3.11
CA GLU A 255 0.67 20.66 -3.43
C GLU A 255 -0.40 20.68 -2.34
N ALA A 256 -0.75 19.52 -1.76
CA ALA A 256 -1.77 19.41 -0.73
C ALA A 256 -1.30 19.84 0.67
N PHE A 257 -0.01 19.72 0.98
CA PHE A 257 0.58 20.04 2.29
C PHE A 257 1.84 20.90 2.15
N PRO A 258 1.73 22.14 1.65
CA PRO A 258 2.87 23.02 1.44
C PRO A 258 3.65 23.24 2.74
N GLY A 259 4.98 23.15 2.68
CA GLY A 259 5.89 23.33 3.82
C GLY A 259 5.95 22.16 4.81
N LYS A 260 4.82 21.49 5.11
CA LYS A 260 4.80 20.32 5.99
C LYS A 260 5.38 19.08 5.33
N TYR A 261 5.06 18.87 4.05
CA TYR A 261 5.64 17.77 3.28
C TYR A 261 7.15 17.94 3.06
N ASP A 262 7.62 19.18 2.83
CA ASP A 262 9.04 19.47 2.66
C ASP A 262 9.86 19.21 3.92
N ALA A 263 9.30 19.50 5.10
CA ALA A 263 9.91 19.14 6.39
C ALA A 263 10.03 17.62 6.53
N TYR A 264 8.94 16.88 6.30
CA TYR A 264 8.95 15.41 6.33
C TYR A 264 9.93 14.79 5.33
N LYS A 265 10.01 15.34 4.11
CA LYS A 265 10.91 14.86 3.05
C LYS A 265 12.40 14.99 3.41
N LYS A 266 12.76 15.96 4.25
CA LYS A 266 14.15 16.12 4.72
C LYS A 266 14.57 15.04 5.70
N ASP A 267 13.64 14.64 6.57
CA ASP A 267 13.94 13.71 7.66
C ASP A 267 13.76 12.25 7.24
N THR A 268 12.96 11.98 6.20
CA THR A 268 12.66 10.62 5.76
C THR A 268 13.21 10.32 4.36
N PRO A 269 14.10 9.31 4.22
CA PRO A 269 14.56 8.89 2.91
C PRO A 269 13.41 8.28 2.10
N ARG A 270 13.55 8.28 0.77
CA ARG A 270 12.54 7.64 -0.09
C ARG A 270 12.50 6.11 0.11
N GLY A 271 13.51 5.57 0.80
CA GLY A 271 13.67 4.16 1.18
C GLY A 271 14.12 3.25 0.06
N LEU A 272 14.02 3.74 -1.17
CA LEU A 272 14.57 3.20 -2.40
C LEU A 272 14.96 4.41 -3.25
#